data_AF-F0ZRJ4-F1
#
_entry.id   AF-F0ZRJ4-F1
#
_cell.length_a   1.000
_cell.length_b   1.000
_cell.length_c   1.000
_cell.angle_alpha   90.00
_cell.angle_beta   90.00
_cell.angle_gamma   90.00
#
_symmetry.space_group_name_H-M   'P 1'
#
loop_
_entity.id
_entity.type
_entity.pdbx_description
1 polymer ?
#
loop_
_entity_poly.entity_id
_entity_poly.type
_entity_poly.pdbx_seq_one_letter_code
_entity_poly.pdbx_strand_id
1 'polypeptide(L)'
;MIGVNEEVDIVYDIIPGKLINDDFLNKCSNLFSNHYGTWSKETKSTHQKPGEHCKMTVNEIKEQLLFDRNHTMVVTALNKDNEMIGSCYSYNYTCQSVGCVKLITQIVVNENYRNHNIAQNMILYSIGTEWNAAGIVSPHPYSILALEKITHKKCDPNTISKHAKDLTTTCQVPFVKNHLNQLQCSNNKSMINTEFYVDHSQVLKDLDNQKDWKLGKLEEGCEYFAFVFNDKTKSEC
;
A
#
# COMPACT_ATOMS: atom_id res chain seq x y z
N MET A 1 14.22 26.75 26.56
CA MET A 1 14.77 26.50 25.21
C MET A 1 13.68 25.82 24.42
N ILE A 2 13.07 26.58 23.50
CA ILE A 2 12.01 26.08 22.63
C ILE A 2 12.76 25.43 21.47
N GLY A 3 12.63 24.11 21.33
CA GLY A 3 13.25 23.38 20.23
C GLY A 3 12.73 23.96 18.92
N VAL A 4 13.63 24.48 18.11
CA VAL A 4 13.35 24.84 16.73
C VAL A 4 13.02 23.51 16.05
N ASN A 5 11.75 23.29 15.71
CA ASN A 5 11.39 22.24 14.78
C ASN A 5 12.06 22.61 13.46
N GLU A 6 13.16 21.93 13.12
CA GLU A 6 13.62 21.91 11.74
C GLU A 6 12.45 21.35 10.92
N GLU A 7 11.79 22.20 10.14
CA GLU A 7 10.88 21.72 9.10
C GLU A 7 11.69 20.77 8.22
N VAL A 8 11.33 19.50 8.24
CA VAL A 8 11.89 18.52 7.32
C VAL A 8 11.42 18.95 5.93
N ASP A 9 12.31 19.58 5.16
CA ASP A 9 12.04 19.90 3.78
C ASP A 9 11.97 18.59 2.99
N ILE A 10 10.76 18.23 2.56
CA ILE A 10 10.47 16.99 1.85
C ILE A 10 9.87 17.33 0.50
N VAL A 11 10.57 16.89 -0.55
CA VAL A 11 10.12 17.02 -1.94
C VAL A 11 9.47 15.71 -2.37
N TYR A 12 8.38 15.82 -3.14
CA TYR A 12 7.67 14.65 -3.68
C TYR A 12 7.75 14.64 -5.20
N ASP A 13 8.22 13.53 -5.77
CA ASP A 13 8.25 13.31 -7.21
C ASP A 13 7.20 12.28 -7.61
N ILE A 14 6.52 12.53 -8.73
CA ILE A 14 5.55 11.61 -9.32
C ILE A 14 6.13 11.08 -10.64
N ILE A 15 6.42 9.78 -10.69
CA ILE A 15 7.19 9.15 -11.76
C ILE A 15 6.35 8.07 -12.44
N PRO A 16 6.03 8.20 -13.73
CA PRO A 16 5.42 7.12 -14.51
C PRO A 16 6.31 5.87 -14.56
N GLY A 17 5.72 4.69 -14.46
CA GLY A 17 6.44 3.41 -14.44
C GLY A 17 7.34 3.17 -15.66
N LYS A 18 6.96 3.73 -16.82
CA LYS A 18 7.76 3.70 -18.06
C LYS A 18 9.08 4.48 -17.98
N LEU A 19 9.21 5.43 -17.05
CA LEU A 19 10.43 6.24 -16.86
C LEU A 19 11.36 5.67 -15.79
N ILE A 20 10.95 4.61 -15.10
CA ILE A 20 11.74 4.00 -14.02
C ILE A 20 12.87 3.15 -14.59
N ASN A 21 14.10 3.50 -14.23
CA ASN A 21 15.33 2.79 -14.57
C ASN A 21 15.86 1.94 -13.40
N ASP A 22 16.94 1.20 -13.63
CA ASP A 22 17.48 0.27 -12.63
C ASP A 22 18.14 0.97 -11.45
N ASP A 23 18.72 2.17 -11.64
CA ASP A 23 19.28 2.96 -10.53
C ASP A 23 18.18 3.39 -9.53
N PHE A 24 17.03 3.79 -10.05
CA PHE A 24 15.86 4.07 -9.21
C PHE A 24 15.39 2.82 -8.48
N LEU A 25 15.33 1.68 -9.17
CA LEU A 25 14.90 0.41 -8.57
C LEU A 25 15.85 -0.07 -7.47
N ASN A 26 17.16 0.15 -7.62
CA ASN A 26 18.13 -0.15 -6.57
C ASN A 26 17.86 0.68 -5.30
N LYS A 27 17.48 1.96 -5.44
CA LYS A 27 17.08 2.81 -4.31
C LYS A 27 15.81 2.29 -3.63
N CYS A 28 14.79 1.93 -4.40
CA CYS A 28 13.56 1.35 -3.83
C CYS A 28 13.79 0.00 -3.16
N SER A 29 14.60 -0.87 -3.77
CA SER A 29 14.98 -2.17 -3.21
C SER A 29 15.70 -2.01 -1.88
N ASN A 30 16.65 -1.07 -1.78
CA ASN A 30 17.33 -0.73 -0.53
C ASN A 30 16.37 -0.17 0.52
N LEU A 31 15.49 0.77 0.14
CA LEU A 31 14.51 1.36 1.06
C LEU A 31 13.58 0.28 1.63
N PHE A 32 12.99 -0.56 0.78
CA PHE A 32 12.12 -1.67 1.19
C PHE A 32 12.86 -2.62 2.13
N SER A 33 14.03 -3.06 1.70
CA SER A 33 14.82 -4.10 2.39
C SER A 33 15.29 -3.68 3.78
N ASN A 34 15.32 -2.39 4.08
CA ASN A 34 15.75 -1.87 5.38
C ASN A 34 14.60 -1.33 6.22
N HIS A 35 13.47 -0.92 5.62
CA HIS A 35 12.44 -0.16 6.33
C HIS A 35 11.00 -0.68 6.16
N TYR A 36 10.75 -1.73 5.38
CA TYR A 36 9.38 -2.22 5.22
C TYR A 36 8.86 -2.97 6.45
N GLY A 37 9.57 -4.03 6.86
CA GLY A 37 9.19 -4.89 7.98
C GLY A 37 10.10 -6.10 8.11
N THR A 38 9.78 -6.98 9.05
CA THR A 38 10.51 -8.23 9.32
C THR A 38 9.58 -9.43 9.19
N TRP A 39 10.14 -10.61 8.94
CA TRP A 39 9.34 -11.84 8.84
C TRP A 39 8.77 -12.27 10.20
N SER A 40 7.53 -12.75 10.20
CA SER A 40 6.89 -13.32 11.39
C SER A 40 7.45 -14.72 11.70
N LYS A 41 7.11 -15.24 12.88
CA LYS A 41 7.45 -16.63 13.26
C LYS A 41 6.67 -17.68 12.48
N GLU A 42 5.59 -17.27 11.82
CA GLU A 42 4.69 -18.12 11.06
C GLU A 42 5.11 -18.25 9.59
N THR A 43 6.24 -17.64 9.20
CA THR A 43 6.78 -17.84 7.85
C THR A 43 7.05 -19.32 7.59
N LYS A 44 6.53 -19.82 6.48
CA LYS A 44 6.67 -21.21 6.04
C LYS A 44 7.91 -21.43 5.18
N SER A 45 8.61 -20.36 4.81
CA SER A 45 9.77 -20.44 3.91
C SER A 45 11.04 -20.80 4.66
N THR A 46 11.85 -21.70 4.09
CA THR A 46 13.18 -22.02 4.61
C THR A 46 14.20 -20.90 4.37
N HIS A 47 13.88 -19.93 3.50
CA HIS A 47 14.75 -18.81 3.14
C HIS A 47 14.38 -17.51 3.87
N GLN A 48 13.18 -17.42 4.43
CA GLN A 48 12.72 -16.27 5.20
C GLN A 48 12.87 -16.61 6.68
N LYS A 49 13.74 -15.91 7.41
CA LYS A 49 13.94 -16.20 8.83
C LYS A 49 13.15 -15.23 9.69
N PRO A 50 12.44 -15.71 10.71
CA PRO A 50 11.74 -14.85 11.66
C PRO A 50 12.66 -13.76 12.24
N GLY A 51 12.17 -12.52 12.23
CA GLY A 51 12.92 -11.35 12.72
C GLY A 51 13.93 -10.76 11.72
N GLU A 52 14.28 -11.45 10.63
CA GLU A 52 15.05 -10.83 9.55
C GLU A 52 14.17 -9.89 8.73
N HIS A 53 14.77 -8.84 8.17
CA HIS A 53 14.05 -7.91 7.29
C HIS A 53 13.50 -8.61 6.05
N CYS A 54 12.28 -8.23 5.68
CA CYS A 54 11.72 -8.55 4.37
C CYS A 54 12.61 -7.93 3.31
N LYS A 55 13.05 -8.74 2.33
CA LYS A 55 13.86 -8.27 1.22
C LYS A 55 13.03 -8.29 -0.06
N MET A 56 13.31 -7.33 -0.94
CA MET A 56 12.73 -7.30 -2.28
C MET A 56 13.81 -6.81 -3.23
N THR A 57 14.19 -7.66 -4.17
CA THR A 57 15.17 -7.41 -5.22
C THR A 57 14.60 -6.52 -6.32
N VAL A 58 15.48 -5.95 -7.15
CA VAL A 58 15.07 -5.20 -8.34
C VAL A 58 14.18 -6.02 -9.27
N ASN A 59 14.47 -7.32 -9.44
CA ASN A 59 13.66 -8.19 -10.30
C ASN A 59 12.28 -8.42 -9.70
N GLU A 60 12.17 -8.65 -8.39
CA GLU A 60 10.87 -8.78 -7.71
C GLU A 60 10.07 -7.48 -7.81
N ILE A 61 10.69 -6.29 -7.71
CA ILE A 61 9.98 -5.02 -7.95
C ILE A 61 9.45 -4.96 -9.40
N LYS A 62 10.28 -5.35 -10.38
CA LYS A 62 9.87 -5.37 -11.80
C LYS A 62 8.68 -6.31 -12.01
N GLU A 63 8.72 -7.49 -11.42
CA GLU A 63 7.70 -8.53 -11.60
C GLU A 63 6.43 -8.27 -10.81
N GLN A 64 6.51 -7.67 -9.61
CA GLN A 64 5.37 -7.53 -8.70
C GLN A 64 4.74 -6.13 -8.77
N LEU A 65 5.53 -5.08 -9.00
CA LEU A 65 5.07 -3.68 -8.90
C LEU A 65 5.13 -2.93 -10.23
N LEU A 66 6.05 -3.29 -11.13
CA LEU A 66 6.18 -2.71 -12.48
C LEU A 66 5.84 -3.70 -13.61
N PHE A 67 5.04 -4.72 -13.32
CA PHE A 67 4.59 -5.70 -14.31
C PHE A 67 3.88 -5.06 -15.51
N ASP A 68 3.20 -3.93 -15.28
CA ASP A 68 2.61 -3.08 -16.31
C ASP A 68 3.02 -1.61 -16.10
N ARG A 69 4.12 -1.25 -16.75
CA ARG A 69 4.74 0.09 -16.66
C ARG A 69 3.87 1.22 -17.21
N ASN A 70 2.86 0.92 -18.03
CA ASN A 70 1.97 1.95 -18.58
C ASN A 70 0.90 2.38 -17.57
N HIS A 71 0.56 1.49 -16.64
CA HIS A 71 -0.48 1.70 -15.64
C HIS A 71 0.07 1.89 -14.22
N THR A 72 1.37 1.68 -14.01
CA THR A 72 2.03 1.97 -12.73
C THR A 72 2.54 3.41 -12.65
N MET A 73 2.33 4.02 -11.47
CA MET A 73 2.95 5.27 -11.04
C MET A 73 3.72 5.03 -9.75
N VAL A 74 4.78 5.80 -9.53
CA VAL A 74 5.52 5.80 -8.26
C VAL A 74 5.64 7.22 -7.75
N VAL A 75 5.28 7.43 -6.49
CA VAL A 75 5.55 8.67 -5.77
C VAL A 75 6.72 8.43 -4.84
N THR A 76 7.73 9.31 -4.87
CA THR A 76 8.85 9.27 -3.93
C THR A 76 8.87 10.48 -3.03
N ALA A 77 9.38 10.30 -1.82
CA ALA A 77 9.69 11.39 -0.89
C ALA A 77 11.22 11.51 -0.77
N LEU A 78 11.75 12.71 -1.00
CA LEU A 78 13.16 13.03 -0.91
C LEU A 78 13.39 14.02 0.23
N ASN A 79 14.44 13.83 1.03
CA ASN A 79 14.86 14.83 2.01
C ASN A 79 15.71 15.95 1.35
N LYS A 80 16.11 16.94 2.15
CA LYS A 80 17.00 18.06 1.72
C LYS A 80 18.32 17.64 1.06
N ASP A 81 18.80 16.42 1.33
CA ASP A 81 20.03 15.87 0.79
C ASP A 81 19.79 15.00 -0.46
N ASN A 82 18.56 15.02 -1.02
CA ASN A 82 18.09 14.19 -2.13
C ASN A 82 18.14 12.68 -1.85
N GLU A 83 18.10 12.27 -0.59
CA GLU A 83 17.96 10.87 -0.20
C GLU A 83 16.50 10.44 -0.30
N MET A 84 16.26 9.26 -0.88
CA MET A 84 14.91 8.67 -0.93
C MET A 84 14.52 8.14 0.45
N ILE A 85 13.60 8.84 1.11
CA ILE A 85 13.07 8.49 2.44
C ILE A 85 11.69 7.85 2.38
N GLY A 86 11.07 7.80 1.19
CA GLY A 86 9.78 7.15 0.98
C GLY A 86 9.53 6.78 -0.47
N SER A 87 8.79 5.70 -0.68
CA SER A 87 8.27 5.30 -1.99
C SER A 87 6.85 4.74 -1.87
N CYS A 88 5.99 5.09 -2.82
CA CYS A 88 4.61 4.62 -2.92
C CYS A 88 4.30 4.20 -4.37
N TYR A 89 4.05 2.92 -4.58
CA TYR A 89 3.68 2.36 -5.88
C TYR A 89 2.17 2.27 -5.99
N SER A 90 1.62 2.68 -7.14
CA SER A 90 0.20 2.55 -7.45
C SER A 90 -0.03 2.02 -8.85
N TYR A 91 -1.00 1.12 -8.99
CA TYR A 91 -1.48 0.57 -10.24
C TYR A 91 -2.89 1.10 -10.54
N ASN A 92 -3.05 1.67 -11.74
CA ASN A 92 -4.28 2.32 -12.18
C ASN A 92 -5.01 1.44 -13.20
N TYR A 93 -6.28 1.15 -12.98
CA TYR A 93 -7.06 0.35 -13.92
C TYR A 93 -8.55 0.69 -13.87
N THR A 94 -9.24 0.43 -14.98
CA THR A 94 -10.68 0.60 -15.08
C THR A 94 -11.39 -0.69 -14.67
N CYS A 95 -12.25 -0.61 -13.66
CA CYS A 95 -13.13 -1.68 -13.24
C CYS A 95 -14.56 -1.40 -13.75
N GLN A 96 -15.18 -2.34 -14.46
CA GLN A 96 -16.49 -2.13 -15.10
C GLN A 96 -17.60 -1.70 -14.10
N SER A 97 -17.63 -2.28 -12.90
CA SER A 97 -18.67 -1.98 -11.92
C SER A 97 -18.41 -0.71 -11.12
N VAL A 98 -17.18 -0.19 -11.11
CA VAL A 98 -16.76 0.93 -10.24
C VAL A 98 -16.30 2.16 -11.04
N GLY A 99 -15.57 1.99 -12.13
CA GLY A 99 -14.88 3.03 -12.89
C GLY A 99 -13.37 3.01 -12.62
N CYS A 100 -12.73 4.18 -12.59
CA CYS A 100 -11.29 4.30 -12.42
C CYS A 100 -10.87 3.92 -11.00
N VAL A 101 -9.98 2.94 -10.88
CA VAL A 101 -9.42 2.45 -9.63
C VAL A 101 -7.95 2.85 -9.52
N LYS A 102 -7.60 3.45 -8.37
CA LYS A 102 -6.21 3.74 -7.96
C LYS A 102 -5.83 2.78 -6.84
N LEU A 103 -5.09 1.72 -7.17
CA LEU A 103 -4.68 0.72 -6.20
C LEU A 103 -3.22 0.93 -5.80
N ILE A 104 -2.98 1.29 -4.55
CA ILE A 104 -1.65 1.36 -3.99
C ILE A 104 -1.20 -0.06 -3.63
N THR A 105 -0.06 -0.47 -4.20
CA THR A 105 0.47 -1.83 -4.10
C THR A 105 1.62 -1.93 -3.11
N GLN A 106 2.32 -0.84 -2.84
CA GLN A 106 3.38 -0.80 -1.83
C GLN A 106 3.56 0.63 -1.31
N ILE A 107 3.75 0.78 0.00
CA ILE A 107 4.19 2.02 0.63
C ILE A 107 5.35 1.69 1.57
N VAL A 108 6.45 2.40 1.44
CA VAL A 108 7.59 2.32 2.35
C VAL A 108 7.96 3.73 2.80
N VAL A 109 8.18 3.91 4.10
CA VAL A 109 8.72 5.14 4.68
C VAL A 109 9.87 4.75 5.59
N ASN A 110 11.02 5.39 5.39
CA ASN A 110 12.18 5.26 6.26
C ASN A 110 11.75 5.49 7.71
N GLU A 111 12.12 4.57 8.59
CA GLU A 111 11.62 4.56 9.97
C GLU A 111 11.96 5.83 10.75
N ASN A 112 13.10 6.46 10.46
CA ASN A 112 13.55 7.70 11.08
C ASN A 112 12.70 8.92 10.65
N TYR A 113 11.90 8.77 9.59
CA TYR A 113 11.05 9.83 9.03
C TYR A 113 9.56 9.52 9.16
N ARG A 114 9.17 8.42 9.81
CA ARG A 114 7.76 8.11 10.10
C ARG A 114 7.13 9.18 11.01
N ASN A 115 5.80 9.22 11.04
CA ASN A 115 5.00 10.22 11.79
C ASN A 115 5.09 11.68 11.31
N HIS A 116 5.70 11.95 10.15
CA HIS A 116 5.74 13.28 9.52
C HIS A 116 4.77 13.42 8.33
N ASN A 117 3.65 12.68 8.34
CA ASN A 117 2.64 12.63 7.27
C ASN A 117 3.15 12.24 5.87
N ILE A 118 4.39 11.72 5.74
CA ILE A 118 4.98 11.34 4.44
C ILE A 118 4.12 10.33 3.69
N ALA A 119 3.68 9.26 4.36
CA ALA A 119 2.80 8.26 3.74
C ALA A 119 1.48 8.88 3.27
N GLN A 120 0.88 9.80 4.04
CA GLN A 120 -0.36 10.48 3.66
C GLN A 120 -0.16 11.31 2.39
N ASN A 121 0.92 12.09 2.33
CA ASN A 121 1.24 12.89 1.15
C ASN A 121 1.51 12.01 -0.08
N MET A 122 2.29 10.93 0.07
CA MET A 122 2.53 10.01 -1.04
C MET A 122 1.23 9.35 -1.53
N ILE A 123 0.34 8.91 -0.62
CA ILE A 123 -0.98 8.37 -0.98
C ILE A 123 -1.79 9.43 -1.74
N LEU A 124 -1.85 10.67 -1.25
CA LEU A 124 -2.57 11.78 -1.88
C LEU A 124 -2.10 11.99 -3.33
N TYR A 125 -0.79 12.06 -3.54
CA TYR A 125 -0.21 12.23 -4.88
C TYR A 125 -0.42 11.00 -5.77
N SER A 126 -0.39 9.78 -5.21
CA SER A 126 -0.61 8.54 -5.96
C SER A 126 -2.05 8.43 -6.50
N ILE A 127 -3.05 8.81 -5.70
CA ILE A 127 -4.46 8.68 -6.11
C ILE A 127 -4.97 9.88 -6.91
N GLY A 128 -4.39 11.07 -6.69
CA GLY A 128 -4.83 12.31 -7.32
C GLY A 128 -6.30 12.65 -7.02
N THR A 129 -6.94 13.40 -7.93
CA THR A 129 -8.34 13.85 -7.76
C THR A 129 -9.36 13.02 -8.54
N GLU A 130 -8.91 12.30 -9.57
CA GLU A 130 -9.77 11.56 -10.51
C GLU A 130 -9.70 10.06 -10.25
N TRP A 131 -10.69 9.57 -9.50
CA TRP A 131 -10.88 8.17 -9.16
C TRP A 131 -12.32 7.91 -8.72
N ASN A 132 -12.80 6.69 -8.98
CA ASN A 132 -14.05 6.16 -8.46
C ASN A 132 -13.83 5.24 -7.25
N ALA A 133 -12.70 4.53 -7.21
CA ALA A 133 -12.21 3.87 -6.00
C ALA A 133 -10.70 4.08 -5.81
N ALA A 134 -10.30 4.23 -4.56
CA ALA A 134 -8.90 4.24 -4.14
C ALA A 134 -8.71 3.13 -3.11
N GLY A 135 -7.66 2.34 -3.25
CA GLY A 135 -7.45 1.18 -2.38
C GLY A 135 -6.00 0.94 -2.02
N ILE A 136 -5.82 0.18 -0.95
CA ILE A 136 -4.54 -0.34 -0.46
C ILE A 136 -4.75 -1.82 -0.16
N VAL A 137 -3.84 -2.66 -0.66
CA VAL A 137 -3.65 -4.02 -0.13
C VAL A 137 -2.37 -3.99 0.70
N SER A 138 -2.52 -4.16 2.01
CA SER A 138 -1.41 -4.06 2.96
C SER A 138 -1.78 -4.73 4.27
N PRO A 139 -0.83 -5.32 4.98
CA PRO A 139 -1.08 -5.80 6.33
C PRO A 139 -1.00 -4.66 7.37
N HIS A 140 -0.59 -3.46 6.98
CA HIS A 140 -0.28 -2.38 7.90
C HIS A 140 -1.49 -1.41 8.06
N PRO A 141 -2.27 -1.48 9.15
CA PRO A 141 -3.47 -0.65 9.34
C PRO A 141 -3.22 0.85 9.25
N TYR A 142 -2.03 1.36 9.61
CA TYR A 142 -1.75 2.78 9.47
C TYR A 142 -1.74 3.28 8.02
N SER A 143 -1.43 2.42 7.05
CA SER A 143 -1.54 2.78 5.63
C SER A 143 -3.00 3.00 5.24
N ILE A 144 -3.90 2.19 5.81
CA ILE A 144 -5.34 2.28 5.59
C ILE A 144 -5.91 3.52 6.28
N LEU A 145 -5.52 3.76 7.53
CA LEU A 145 -5.91 4.98 8.25
C LEU A 145 -5.42 6.24 7.53
N ALA A 146 -4.24 6.20 6.90
CA ALA A 146 -3.75 7.30 6.07
C ALA A 146 -4.63 7.50 4.83
N LEU A 147 -5.02 6.44 4.12
CA LEU A 147 -5.98 6.51 3.01
C LEU A 147 -7.33 7.10 3.46
N GLU A 148 -7.86 6.65 4.58
CA GLU A 148 -9.12 7.19 5.10
C GLU A 148 -9.02 8.67 5.44
N LYS A 149 -7.89 9.08 6.05
CA LYS A 149 -7.65 10.46 6.46
C LYS A 149 -7.56 11.40 5.25
N ILE A 150 -6.81 11.03 4.22
CA ILE A 150 -6.62 11.88 3.03
C ILE A 150 -7.84 11.92 2.12
N THR A 151 -8.65 10.85 2.09
CA THR A 151 -9.90 10.82 1.30
C THR A 151 -11.11 11.31 2.05
N HIS A 152 -10.99 11.51 3.38
CA HIS A 152 -12.10 11.76 4.30
C HIS A 152 -13.23 10.73 4.19
N LYS A 153 -12.90 9.50 3.78
CA LYS A 153 -13.83 8.39 3.55
C LYS A 153 -13.38 7.18 4.35
N LYS A 154 -14.33 6.40 4.86
CA LYS A 154 -14.05 5.19 5.64
C LYS A 154 -14.06 3.95 4.76
N CYS A 155 -13.15 3.02 5.04
CA CYS A 155 -13.17 1.70 4.45
C CYS A 155 -14.32 0.90 5.10
N ASP A 156 -15.41 0.72 4.37
CA ASP A 156 -16.59 0.00 4.84
C ASP A 156 -16.64 -1.42 4.25
N PRO A 157 -16.47 -2.49 5.04
CA PRO A 157 -16.49 -3.87 4.54
C PRO A 157 -17.78 -4.22 3.78
N ASN A 158 -18.92 -3.70 4.21
CA ASN A 158 -20.20 -3.93 3.54
C ASN A 158 -20.21 -3.34 2.12
N THR A 159 -19.63 -2.16 1.92
CA THR A 159 -19.49 -1.58 0.59
C THR A 159 -18.40 -2.30 -0.21
N ILE A 160 -17.26 -2.61 0.40
CA ILE A 160 -16.16 -3.32 -0.29
C ILE A 160 -16.62 -4.67 -0.82
N SER A 161 -17.31 -5.48 0.01
CA SER A 161 -17.77 -6.83 -0.38
C SER A 161 -18.69 -6.85 -1.61
N LYS A 162 -19.44 -5.77 -1.87
CA LYS A 162 -20.28 -5.64 -3.08
C LYS A 162 -19.47 -5.52 -4.37
N HIS A 163 -18.27 -4.96 -4.28
CA HIS A 163 -17.40 -4.69 -5.44
C HIS A 163 -16.17 -5.60 -5.49
N ALA A 164 -15.86 -6.31 -4.40
CA ALA A 164 -14.60 -6.99 -4.22
C ALA A 164 -14.30 -8.00 -5.34
N LYS A 165 -15.30 -8.77 -5.79
CA LYS A 165 -15.14 -9.72 -6.89
C LYS A 165 -14.70 -9.04 -8.20
N ASP A 166 -15.30 -7.91 -8.56
CA ASP A 166 -14.98 -7.21 -9.80
C ASP A 166 -13.65 -6.48 -9.71
N LEU A 167 -13.40 -5.83 -8.56
CA LEU A 167 -12.11 -5.18 -8.25
C LEU A 167 -10.96 -6.18 -8.38
N THR A 168 -11.10 -7.39 -7.83
CA THR A 168 -10.03 -8.38 -7.89
C THR A 168 -9.92 -9.04 -9.27
N THR A 169 -11.02 -9.40 -9.92
CA THR A 169 -11.01 -10.07 -11.24
C THR A 169 -10.41 -9.19 -12.35
N THR A 170 -10.61 -7.88 -12.27
CA THR A 170 -10.05 -6.92 -13.25
C THR A 170 -8.61 -6.51 -12.92
N CYS A 171 -8.22 -6.57 -11.65
CA CYS A 171 -6.88 -6.22 -11.19
C CYS A 171 -5.81 -7.17 -11.75
N GLN A 172 -4.76 -6.62 -12.34
CA GLN A 172 -3.62 -7.39 -12.87
C GLN A 172 -2.41 -7.43 -11.93
N VAL A 173 -2.50 -6.81 -10.74
CA VAL A 173 -1.43 -6.85 -9.74
C VAL A 173 -1.16 -8.30 -9.34
N PRO A 174 0.05 -8.85 -9.55
CA PRO A 174 0.30 -10.28 -9.45
C PRO A 174 -0.07 -10.90 -8.10
N PHE A 175 0.29 -10.28 -6.98
CA PHE A 175 -0.03 -10.81 -5.66
C PHE A 175 -1.53 -10.78 -5.34
N VAL A 176 -2.33 -9.93 -6.00
CA VAL A 176 -3.79 -9.93 -5.90
C VAL A 176 -4.39 -10.97 -6.85
N LYS A 177 -3.97 -10.93 -8.12
CA LYS A 177 -4.45 -11.80 -9.21
C LYS A 177 -4.18 -13.29 -8.96
N ASN A 178 -3.07 -13.61 -8.32
CA ASN A 178 -2.72 -15.00 -8.02
C ASN A 178 -3.47 -15.55 -6.79
N HIS A 179 -4.11 -14.69 -6.00
CA HIS A 179 -4.79 -15.03 -4.75
C HIS A 179 -6.29 -14.70 -4.75
N LEU A 180 -6.92 -14.58 -5.92
CA LEU A 180 -8.35 -14.22 -6.05
C LEU A 180 -9.27 -15.14 -5.24
N ASN A 181 -8.96 -16.44 -5.20
CA ASN A 181 -9.74 -17.45 -4.47
C ASN A 181 -9.54 -17.38 -2.94
N GLN A 182 -8.64 -16.52 -2.48
CA GLN A 182 -8.30 -16.33 -1.07
C GLN A 182 -8.90 -15.03 -0.49
N LEU A 183 -9.78 -14.38 -1.25
CA LEU A 183 -10.47 -13.18 -0.81
C LEU A 183 -11.46 -13.51 0.32
N GLN A 184 -11.36 -12.77 1.41
CA GLN A 184 -12.22 -12.89 2.59
C GLN A 184 -12.95 -11.57 2.86
N CYS A 185 -14.00 -11.29 2.07
CA CYS A 185 -14.84 -10.11 2.25
C CYS A 185 -16.24 -10.49 2.73
N SER A 186 -16.71 -9.80 3.77
CA SER A 186 -18.05 -9.91 4.34
C SER A 186 -18.52 -8.52 4.81
N ASN A 187 -19.66 -8.46 5.48
CA ASN A 187 -20.16 -7.21 6.09
C ASN A 187 -19.31 -6.70 7.27
N ASN A 188 -18.39 -7.51 7.81
CA ASN A 188 -17.57 -7.17 8.98
C ASN A 188 -16.07 -7.51 8.82
N LYS A 189 -15.64 -7.89 7.61
CA LYS A 189 -14.27 -8.30 7.30
C LYS A 189 -13.92 -7.93 5.87
N SER A 190 -12.69 -7.48 5.64
CA SER A 190 -12.17 -7.31 4.28
C SER A 190 -10.65 -7.53 4.23
N MET A 191 -10.26 -8.71 3.77
CA MET A 191 -8.85 -9.12 3.65
C MET A 191 -8.67 -10.12 2.51
N ILE A 192 -7.43 -10.37 2.13
CA ILE A 192 -7.02 -11.37 1.15
C ILE A 192 -5.81 -12.12 1.71
N ASN A 193 -5.81 -13.44 1.66
CA ASN A 193 -4.62 -14.22 2.02
C ASN A 193 -3.64 -14.24 0.83
N THR A 194 -2.56 -13.49 0.94
CA THR A 194 -1.47 -13.37 -0.05
C THR A 194 -0.25 -14.19 0.33
N GLU A 195 -0.36 -14.99 1.39
CA GLU A 195 0.72 -15.78 1.99
C GLU A 195 1.94 -14.93 2.39
N PHE A 196 1.69 -13.67 2.75
CA PHE A 196 2.73 -12.72 3.13
C PHE A 196 2.85 -12.61 4.66
N TYR A 197 3.79 -13.37 5.22
CA TYR A 197 3.94 -13.59 6.67
C TYR A 197 4.87 -12.56 7.35
N VAL A 198 4.46 -11.30 7.38
CA VAL A 198 5.23 -10.22 8.03
C VAL A 198 4.85 -10.08 9.50
N ASP A 199 5.79 -9.67 10.35
CA ASP A 199 5.51 -9.44 11.77
C ASP A 199 4.66 -8.16 11.93
N HIS A 200 3.43 -8.36 12.38
CA HIS A 200 2.46 -7.28 12.62
C HIS A 200 2.22 -7.02 14.10
N SER A 201 2.97 -7.67 15.00
CA SER A 201 2.69 -7.69 16.43
C SER A 201 2.64 -6.31 17.07
N GLN A 202 3.55 -5.41 16.70
CA GLN A 202 3.55 -4.05 17.23
C GLN A 202 2.37 -3.24 16.70
N VAL A 203 2.11 -3.32 15.39
CA VAL A 203 1.10 -2.52 14.72
C VAL A 203 -0.32 -2.95 15.09
N LEU A 204 -0.55 -4.25 15.32
CA LEU A 204 -1.84 -4.77 15.77
C LEU A 204 -2.15 -4.37 17.21
N LYS A 205 -1.15 -4.29 18.10
CA LYS A 205 -1.36 -3.75 19.46
C LYS A 205 -1.84 -2.31 19.42
N ASP A 206 -1.31 -1.52 18.49
CA ASP A 206 -1.71 -0.13 18.36
C ASP A 206 -3.11 0.01 17.71
N LEU A 207 -3.49 -0.96 16.87
CA LEU A 207 -4.82 -1.07 16.28
C LEU A 207 -5.91 -1.39 17.30
N ASP A 208 -5.60 -2.17 18.35
CA ASP A 208 -6.57 -2.49 19.42
C ASP A 208 -7.10 -1.24 20.12
N ASN A 209 -6.36 -0.12 20.06
CA ASN A 209 -6.81 1.18 20.58
C ASN A 209 -7.72 1.96 19.61
N GLN A 210 -7.88 1.50 18.37
CA GLN A 210 -8.73 2.13 17.34
C GLN A 210 -10.16 1.61 17.43
N LYS A 211 -11.01 2.34 18.17
CA LYS A 211 -12.41 1.96 18.41
C LYS A 211 -13.27 1.79 17.14
N ASP A 212 -12.88 2.44 16.04
CA ASP A 212 -13.65 2.49 14.80
C ASP A 212 -13.12 1.53 13.71
N TRP A 213 -12.22 0.60 14.04
CA TRP A 213 -11.71 -0.35 13.06
C TRP A 213 -12.77 -1.36 12.64
N LYS A 214 -13.05 -1.45 11.33
CA LYS A 214 -14.15 -2.28 10.77
C LYS A 214 -13.72 -3.44 9.89
N LEU A 215 -12.46 -3.50 9.45
CA LEU A 215 -12.00 -4.49 8.45
C LEU A 215 -11.74 -5.89 9.02
N GLY A 216 -11.99 -6.08 10.32
CA GLY A 216 -11.73 -7.31 11.05
C GLY A 216 -10.31 -7.38 11.60
N LYS A 217 -10.05 -8.43 12.39
CA LYS A 217 -8.71 -8.76 12.89
C LYS A 217 -7.88 -9.36 11.76
N LEU A 218 -6.66 -8.87 11.56
CA LEU A 218 -5.76 -9.42 10.56
C LEU A 218 -5.35 -10.85 10.94
N GLU A 219 -5.46 -11.76 9.98
CA GLU A 219 -4.98 -13.15 10.11
C GLU A 219 -3.56 -13.26 9.54
N GLU A 220 -2.79 -14.22 10.03
CA GLU A 220 -1.42 -14.45 9.53
C GLU A 220 -1.42 -14.81 8.04
N GLY A 221 -0.48 -14.23 7.29
CA GLY A 221 -0.39 -14.34 5.84
C GLY A 221 -1.44 -13.52 5.07
N CYS A 222 -2.40 -12.88 5.76
CA CYS A 222 -3.38 -12.01 5.15
C CYS A 222 -2.93 -10.55 5.11
N GLU A 223 -3.44 -9.86 4.11
CA GLU A 223 -3.38 -8.41 4.00
C GLU A 223 -4.80 -7.86 3.98
N TYR A 224 -5.00 -6.68 4.55
CA TYR A 224 -6.28 -6.00 4.45
C TYR A 224 -6.55 -5.62 2.99
N PHE A 225 -7.77 -5.89 2.52
CA PHE A 225 -8.25 -5.47 1.20
C PHE A 225 -9.10 -4.23 1.40
N ALA A 226 -8.48 -3.06 1.42
CA ALA A 226 -9.09 -1.81 1.86
C ALA A 226 -9.37 -0.89 0.67
N PHE A 227 -10.62 -0.45 0.52
CA PHE A 227 -11.04 0.48 -0.52
C PHE A 227 -11.99 1.54 0.04
N VAL A 228 -11.86 2.75 -0.49
CA VAL A 228 -12.83 3.83 -0.36
C VAL A 228 -13.40 4.16 -1.73
N PHE A 229 -14.64 4.63 -1.76
CA PHE A 229 -15.40 4.86 -2.99
C PHE A 229 -15.85 6.31 -3.08
N ASN A 230 -15.83 6.86 -4.29
CA ASN A 230 -16.30 8.20 -4.60
C ASN A 230 -17.64 8.15 -5.33
N ASP A 231 -18.55 9.07 -5.01
CA ASP A 231 -19.89 9.12 -5.61
C ASP A 231 -19.89 9.83 -6.98
N LYS A 232 -18.70 9.99 -7.59
CA LYS A 232 -18.52 10.55 -8.94
C LYS A 232 -19.09 9.59 -9.99
N THR A 233 -19.52 10.15 -11.13
CA THR A 233 -19.81 9.36 -12.33
C THR A 233 -18.63 8.46 -12.69
N LYS A 234 -18.91 7.22 -13.10
CA LYS A 234 -17.87 6.26 -13.53
C LYS A 234 -17.02 6.89 -14.64
N SER A 235 -15.71 6.89 -14.45
CA SER A 235 -14.73 7.32 -15.45
C SER A 235 -13.80 6.17 -15.80
N GLU A 236 -13.12 6.27 -16.94
CA GLU A 236 -11.97 5.42 -17.24
C GLU A 236 -10.73 5.97 -16.52
N CYS A 237 -9.80 5.07 -16.17
CA CYS A 237 -8.38 5.39 -16.04
C CYS A 237 -7.74 5.27 -17.43
#